data_AF-A0A9P5QH11-F1
#
_entry.id   AF-A0A9P5QH11-F1
#
_cell.length_a   1.000
_cell.length_b   1.000
_cell.length_c   1.000
_cell.angle_alpha   90.00
_cell.angle_beta   90.00
_cell.angle_gamma   90.00
#
_symmetry.space_group_name_H-M   'P 1'
#
loop_
_entity.id
_entity.type
_entity.pdbx_description
1 polymer ?
#
loop_
_entity_poly.entity_id
_entity_poly.type
_entity_poly.pdbx_seq_one_letter_code
_entity_poly.pdbx_strand_id
1 'polypeptide(L)'
;MMGPQTSGLGAHWRYSRYPSRWNEKTLLIVDEHGKLFKEKPYVPDKHGFLNYLGDLNRWLDNYKGSRVIFTGTAHAKYELKILEDSLRMNSVYYIGPLSETVFSKLLTKYQADIVDEVTNLTNRVPRELVRLNDAIEDKEDPITNEILEDYASTRSKDFYNIAWECLVGLHEVSKHKFYNAL
;
A
#
# COMPACT_ATOMS: atom_id res chain seq x y z
N MET A 1 -50.36 17.16 33.74
CA MET A 1 -50.10 15.72 33.59
C MET A 1 -48.71 15.56 33.01
N MET A 2 -47.76 15.11 33.84
CA MET A 2 -46.41 14.73 33.44
C MET A 2 -46.33 13.21 33.33
N GLY A 3 -45.62 12.73 32.33
CA GLY A 3 -45.15 11.34 32.22
C GLY A 3 -44.72 11.01 30.78
N PRO A 4 -43.78 10.07 30.57
CA PRO A 4 -42.51 9.89 31.27
C PRO A 4 -41.31 10.10 30.32
N GLN A 5 -40.17 10.46 30.91
CA GLN A 5 -38.86 10.46 30.24
C GLN A 5 -38.44 9.02 29.95
N THR A 6 -38.13 8.70 28.69
CA THR A 6 -37.36 7.51 28.32
C THR A 6 -35.98 7.94 27.83
N SER A 7 -35.00 7.70 28.69
CA SER A 7 -33.58 7.78 28.40
C SER A 7 -33.19 6.67 27.43
N GLY A 8 -33.06 7.01 26.15
CA GLY A 8 -32.40 6.18 25.14
C GLY A 8 -31.11 6.85 24.71
N LEU A 9 -29.97 6.30 25.12
CA LEU A 9 -28.64 6.62 24.59
C LEU A 9 -28.56 6.16 23.12
N GLY A 10 -29.18 6.95 22.23
CA GLY A 10 -28.97 6.86 20.80
C GLY A 10 -27.85 7.83 20.42
N ALA A 11 -26.77 7.32 19.83
CA ALA A 11 -25.73 8.14 19.22
C ALA A 11 -26.36 9.04 18.16
N HIS A 12 -26.64 10.28 18.56
CA HIS A 12 -27.22 11.30 17.71
C HIS A 12 -26.11 11.82 16.81
N TRP A 13 -25.95 11.20 15.64
CA TRP A 13 -25.19 11.79 14.54
C TRP A 13 -25.93 13.08 14.15
N ARG A 14 -25.55 14.19 14.77
CA ARG A 14 -25.95 15.52 14.30
C ARG A 14 -25.38 15.64 12.90
N TYR A 15 -26.25 15.62 11.90
CA TYR A 15 -25.97 16.17 10.59
C TYR A 15 -25.50 17.61 10.79
N SER A 16 -24.18 17.79 10.85
CA SER A 16 -23.58 19.10 10.76
C SER A 16 -23.99 19.66 9.41
N ARG A 17 -24.87 20.66 9.45
CA ARG A 17 -25.12 21.59 8.35
C ARG A 17 -23.78 21.88 7.69
N TYR A 18 -23.72 21.68 6.38
CA TYR A 18 -22.56 22.04 5.57
C TYR A 18 -22.12 23.47 5.95
N PRO A 19 -20.95 23.64 6.58
CA PRO A 19 -20.36 24.96 6.61
C PRO A 19 -20.10 25.34 5.15
N SER A 20 -20.19 26.61 4.79
CA SER A 20 -19.73 27.13 3.50
C SER A 20 -18.22 26.88 3.36
N ARG A 21 -17.86 25.65 2.98
CA ARG A 21 -16.53 25.00 3.00
C ARG A 21 -15.56 25.47 1.92
N TRP A 22 -15.87 26.53 1.19
CA TRP A 22 -15.11 26.94 0.00
C TRP A 22 -13.71 27.48 0.30
N ASN A 23 -13.34 27.67 1.58
CA ASN A 23 -12.04 28.17 2.00
C ASN A 23 -11.17 27.16 2.78
N GLU A 24 -11.66 25.94 3.05
CA GLU A 24 -10.91 24.95 3.82
C GLU A 24 -10.24 23.93 2.90
N LYS A 25 -8.91 23.83 3.01
CA LYS A 25 -8.17 22.78 2.32
C LYS A 25 -8.43 21.45 3.01
N THR A 26 -8.86 20.44 2.26
CA THR A 26 -9.14 19.09 2.76
C THR A 26 -8.17 18.09 2.14
N LEU A 27 -7.57 17.23 2.97
CA LEU A 27 -6.73 16.11 2.53
C LEU A 27 -7.34 14.80 3.05
N LEU A 28 -7.59 13.86 2.15
CA LEU A 28 -8.00 12.49 2.46
C LEU A 28 -6.88 11.53 2.03
N ILE A 29 -6.48 10.64 2.92
CA ILE A 29 -5.50 9.57 2.62
C ILE A 29 -6.22 8.24 2.78
N VAL A 30 -6.19 7.41 1.74
CA VAL A 30 -6.78 6.07 1.71
C VAL A 30 -5.65 5.07 1.56
N ASP A 31 -5.32 4.40 2.67
CA ASP A 31 -4.28 3.38 2.67
C ASP A 31 -4.81 2.00 2.28
N GLU A 32 -3.94 1.20 1.66
CA GLU A 32 -4.25 -0.13 1.10
C GLU A 32 -5.52 -0.12 0.24
N HIS A 33 -5.67 0.89 -0.62
CA HIS A 33 -6.89 1.16 -1.36
C HIS A 33 -7.34 -0.01 -2.26
N GLY A 34 -6.41 -0.85 -2.73
CA GLY A 34 -6.73 -2.04 -3.52
C GLY A 34 -7.70 -3.01 -2.81
N LYS A 35 -7.73 -3.02 -1.47
CA LYS A 35 -8.69 -3.83 -0.70
C LYS A 35 -10.15 -3.44 -0.96
N LEU A 36 -10.41 -2.17 -1.31
CA LEU A 36 -11.76 -1.69 -1.62
C LEU A 36 -12.32 -2.27 -2.92
N PHE A 37 -11.43 -2.80 -3.77
CA PHE A 37 -11.73 -3.23 -5.14
C PHE A 37 -11.35 -4.68 -5.45
N LYS A 38 -11.03 -5.45 -4.40
CA LYS A 38 -10.58 -6.84 -4.54
C LYS A 38 -11.66 -7.76 -5.14
N GLU A 39 -12.91 -7.63 -4.69
CA GLU A 39 -14.02 -8.50 -5.07
C GLU A 39 -15.28 -7.71 -5.40
N LYS A 40 -16.03 -8.17 -6.42
CA LYS A 40 -17.32 -7.57 -6.79
C LYS A 40 -18.47 -8.11 -5.91
N PRO A 41 -19.49 -7.29 -5.61
CA PRO A 41 -19.55 -5.86 -5.88
C PRO A 41 -18.55 -5.09 -5.01
N TYR A 42 -17.90 -4.06 -5.58
CA TYR A 42 -16.83 -3.36 -4.92
C TYR A 42 -17.35 -2.57 -3.70
N VAL A 43 -16.48 -2.26 -2.74
CA VAL A 43 -16.88 -1.54 -1.52
C VAL A 43 -17.53 -0.19 -1.83
N PRO A 44 -17.02 0.63 -2.78
CA PRO A 44 -17.67 1.88 -3.18
C PRO A 44 -19.07 1.72 -3.78
N ASP A 45 -19.35 0.59 -4.43
CA ASP A 45 -20.66 0.31 -5.02
C ASP A 45 -21.71 0.00 -3.93
N LYS A 46 -21.27 -0.64 -2.85
CA LYS A 46 -22.13 -1.00 -1.69
C LYS A 46 -22.49 0.21 -0.82
N HIS A 47 -21.64 1.23 -0.81
CA HIS A 47 -21.77 2.38 0.09
C HIS A 47 -21.77 3.68 -0.69
N GLY A 48 -22.95 4.29 -0.87
CA GLY A 48 -23.12 5.49 -1.69
C GLY A 48 -22.21 6.67 -1.33
N PHE A 49 -21.81 6.82 -0.06
CA PHE A 49 -20.88 7.86 0.37
C PHE A 49 -19.42 7.61 -0.05
N LEU A 50 -19.05 6.36 -0.38
CA LEU A 50 -17.72 5.96 -0.87
C LEU A 50 -17.65 5.93 -2.39
N ASN A 51 -18.75 6.14 -3.11
CA ASN A 51 -18.81 6.10 -4.58
C ASN A 51 -17.77 7.04 -5.23
N TYR A 52 -17.45 8.17 -4.58
CA TYR A 52 -16.39 9.08 -5.04
C TYR A 52 -14.99 8.46 -5.08
N LEU A 53 -14.72 7.40 -4.31
CA LEU A 53 -13.44 6.69 -4.34
C LEU A 53 -13.28 5.81 -5.59
N GLY A 54 -14.37 5.47 -6.28
CA GLY A 54 -14.33 4.66 -7.50
C GLY A 54 -14.00 5.43 -8.78
N ASP A 55 -13.92 6.77 -8.72
CA ASP A 55 -13.67 7.63 -9.89
C ASP A 55 -12.74 8.79 -9.51
N LEU A 56 -11.46 8.64 -9.86
CA LEU A 56 -10.43 9.64 -9.57
C LEU A 56 -10.69 11.00 -10.22
N ASN A 57 -11.41 11.03 -11.35
CA ASN A 57 -11.67 12.26 -12.09
C ASN A 57 -12.61 13.21 -11.31
N ARG A 58 -13.43 12.68 -10.39
CA ARG A 58 -14.36 13.49 -9.59
C ARG A 58 -13.67 14.48 -8.66
N TRP A 59 -12.44 14.18 -8.21
CA TRP A 59 -11.72 14.97 -7.23
C TRP A 59 -10.94 16.15 -7.82
N LEU A 60 -10.81 16.23 -9.14
CA LEU A 60 -9.96 17.22 -9.82
C LEU A 60 -10.68 18.53 -10.11
N ASP A 61 -11.87 18.48 -10.72
CA ASP A 61 -12.52 19.69 -11.25
C ASP A 61 -13.60 20.26 -10.32
N ASN A 62 -14.29 19.41 -9.56
CA ASN A 62 -15.47 19.79 -8.78
C ASN A 62 -15.18 20.17 -7.33
N TYR A 63 -13.97 19.88 -6.82
CA TYR A 63 -13.61 20.09 -5.41
C TYR A 63 -12.33 20.91 -5.26
N LYS A 64 -12.41 22.20 -5.61
CA LYS A 64 -11.34 23.17 -5.31
C LYS A 64 -11.03 23.12 -3.81
N GLY A 65 -9.75 22.90 -3.46
CA GLY A 65 -9.29 22.81 -2.08
C GLY A 65 -9.22 21.39 -1.51
N SER A 66 -9.77 20.37 -2.19
CA SER A 66 -9.67 18.98 -1.75
C SER A 66 -8.57 18.21 -2.49
N ARG A 67 -7.88 17.32 -1.77
CA ARG A 67 -6.90 16.38 -2.31
C ARG A 67 -7.16 15.00 -1.74
N VAL A 68 -7.04 13.98 -2.57
CA VAL A 68 -7.11 12.59 -2.16
C VAL A 68 -5.85 11.88 -2.59
N ILE A 69 -5.22 11.16 -1.67
CA ILE A 69 -4.05 10.33 -1.93
C ILE A 69 -4.45 8.88 -1.65
N PHE A 70 -4.28 8.04 -2.67
CA PHE A 70 -4.46 6.60 -2.55
C PHE A 70 -3.09 5.94 -2.42
N THR A 71 -2.91 5.15 -1.37
CA THR A 71 -1.70 4.34 -1.16
C THR A 71 -2.06 2.86 -1.13
N GLY A 72 -1.07 2.01 -1.35
CA GLY A 72 -1.24 0.57 -1.32
C GLY A 72 -0.05 -0.10 -2.01
N THR A 73 0.15 -1.38 -1.71
CA THR A 73 1.05 -2.21 -2.51
C THR A 73 0.47 -2.36 -3.90
N ALA A 74 1.27 -2.05 -4.93
CA ALA A 74 0.87 -2.12 -6.34
C ALA A 74 0.29 -3.50 -6.67
N HIS A 75 -1.03 -3.59 -6.71
CA HIS A 75 -1.75 -4.76 -7.19
C HIS A 75 -1.96 -4.62 -8.69
N ALA A 76 -0.86 -4.63 -9.46
CA ALA A 76 -0.73 -4.26 -10.88
C ALA A 76 -2.04 -4.26 -11.72
N LYS A 77 -2.89 -5.28 -11.62
CA LYS A 77 -4.22 -5.34 -12.25
C LYS A 77 -5.16 -4.16 -11.96
N TYR A 78 -5.23 -3.69 -10.71
CA TYR A 78 -6.19 -2.65 -10.32
C TYR A 78 -5.66 -1.26 -10.68
N GLU A 79 -4.41 -0.96 -10.35
CA GLU A 79 -3.77 0.31 -10.68
C GLU A 79 -3.64 0.48 -12.19
N LEU A 80 -3.37 -0.58 -12.96
CA LEU A 80 -3.34 -0.51 -14.43
C LEU A 80 -4.72 -0.16 -15.01
N LYS A 81 -5.79 -0.76 -14.48
CA LYS A 81 -7.14 -0.48 -14.97
C LYS A 81 -7.59 0.95 -14.64
N ILE A 82 -7.29 1.43 -13.42
CA ILE A 82 -7.48 2.84 -13.08
C ILE A 82 -6.60 3.74 -13.95
N LEU A 83 -5.34 3.37 -14.19
CA LEU A 83 -4.40 4.16 -14.99
C LEU A 83 -4.88 4.31 -16.44
N GLU A 84 -5.43 3.25 -17.02
CA GLU A 84 -6.05 3.25 -18.35
C GLU A 84 -7.31 4.14 -18.39
N ASP A 85 -8.14 4.09 -17.35
CA ASP A 85 -9.38 4.89 -17.24
C ASP A 85 -9.11 6.35 -16.81
N SER A 86 -7.99 6.62 -16.13
CA SER A 86 -7.57 7.95 -15.70
C SER A 86 -6.79 8.63 -16.84
N LEU A 87 -7.39 9.65 -17.43
CA LEU A 87 -6.89 10.38 -18.60
C LEU A 87 -5.48 11.04 -18.42
N ARG A 88 -4.81 10.88 -17.28
CA ARG A 88 -3.57 11.60 -16.93
C ARG A 88 -2.59 10.73 -16.13
N MET A 89 -1.57 10.22 -16.83
CA MET A 89 -0.42 9.46 -16.28
C MET A 89 0.33 10.20 -15.15
N ASN A 90 0.18 11.52 -15.02
CA ASN A 90 0.83 12.35 -13.99
C ASN A 90 0.23 12.19 -12.58
N SER A 91 -0.78 11.34 -12.41
CA SER A 91 -1.51 11.15 -11.14
C SER A 91 -0.99 9.97 -10.32
N VAL A 92 -0.05 9.19 -10.86
CA VAL A 92 0.51 8.01 -10.20
C VAL A 92 1.99 8.19 -9.94
N TYR A 93 2.37 7.96 -8.69
CA TYR A 93 3.74 8.05 -8.22
C TYR A 93 4.18 6.67 -7.73
N TYR A 94 5.15 6.08 -8.41
CA TYR A 94 5.79 4.86 -7.95
C TYR A 94 6.81 5.20 -6.87
N ILE A 95 6.63 4.62 -5.68
CA ILE A 95 7.58 4.77 -4.57
C ILE A 95 8.51 3.56 -4.58
N GLY A 96 9.75 3.78 -5.02
CA GLY A 96 10.79 2.76 -5.07
C GLY A 96 11.53 2.58 -3.73
N PRO A 97 12.63 1.80 -3.74
CA PRO A 97 13.52 1.66 -2.60
C PRO A 97 14.08 2.99 -2.09
N LEU A 98 14.51 3.02 -0.83
CA LEU A 98 15.14 4.21 -0.27
C LEU A 98 16.47 4.49 -0.96
N SER A 99 16.87 5.76 -0.96
CA SER A 99 18.23 6.12 -1.38
C SER A 99 19.25 5.54 -0.42
N GLU A 100 20.45 5.27 -0.93
CA GLU A 100 21.56 4.72 -0.15
C GLU A 100 21.85 5.53 1.12
N THR A 101 21.91 6.86 1.00
CA THR A 101 22.17 7.77 2.13
C THR A 101 21.10 7.71 3.22
N VAL A 102 19.85 7.41 2.87
CA VAL A 102 18.77 7.28 3.85
C VAL A 102 18.77 5.87 4.42
N PHE A 103 18.95 4.85 3.57
CA PHE A 103 18.94 3.46 3.98
C PHE A 103 20.11 3.11 4.90
N SER A 104 21.31 3.64 4.64
CA SER A 104 22.49 3.39 5.49
C SER A 104 22.30 3.83 6.94
N LYS A 105 21.46 4.85 7.19
CA LYS A 105 21.09 5.28 8.55
C LYS A 105 20.25 4.25 9.30
N LEU A 106 19.62 3.31 8.60
CA LEU A 106 18.86 2.20 9.18
C LEU A 106 19.74 0.99 9.50
N LEU A 107 20.97 0.96 8.98
CA LEU A 107 21.89 -0.18 9.12
C LEU A 107 22.88 -0.05 10.28
N THR A 108 22.68 0.94 11.17
CA THR A 108 23.64 1.24 12.26
C THR A 108 23.87 0.10 13.24
N LYS A 109 22.98 -0.92 13.26
CA LYS A 109 23.14 -2.11 14.10
C LYS A 109 23.99 -3.21 13.48
N TYR A 110 24.28 -3.13 12.18
CA TYR A 110 25.03 -4.13 11.45
C TYR A 110 26.52 -3.79 11.45
N GLN A 111 27.36 -4.81 11.46
CA GLN A 111 28.81 -4.65 11.34
C GLN A 111 29.19 -4.26 9.92
N ALA A 112 30.28 -3.51 9.79
CA ALA A 112 30.68 -2.90 8.52
C ALA A 112 30.93 -3.93 7.40
N ASP A 113 31.36 -5.14 7.75
CA ASP A 113 31.65 -6.25 6.83
C ASP A 113 30.40 -6.92 6.24
N ILE A 114 29.22 -6.73 6.86
CA ILE A 114 27.94 -7.31 6.40
C ILE A 114 26.94 -6.27 5.89
N VAL A 115 27.23 -4.97 6.02
CA VAL A 115 26.33 -3.88 5.59
C VAL A 115 26.00 -3.95 4.10
N ASP A 116 27.00 -4.24 3.26
CA ASP A 116 26.80 -4.35 1.81
C ASP A 116 25.89 -5.53 1.46
N GLU A 117 26.07 -6.66 2.14
CA GLU A 117 25.25 -7.86 1.94
C GLU A 117 23.81 -7.61 2.36
N VAL A 118 23.59 -7.00 3.53
CA VAL A 118 22.24 -6.60 4.00
C VAL A 118 21.60 -5.61 3.04
N THR A 119 22.37 -4.67 2.49
CA THR A 119 21.89 -3.68 1.52
C THR A 119 21.42 -4.36 0.23
N ASN A 120 22.19 -5.32 -0.29
CA ASN A 120 21.87 -6.08 -1.49
C ASN A 120 20.64 -6.97 -1.26
N LEU A 121 20.64 -7.73 -0.17
CA LEU A 121 19.59 -8.68 0.19
C LEU A 121 18.22 -8.00 0.36
N THR A 122 18.20 -6.82 0.97
CA THR A 122 16.97 -6.05 1.19
C THR A 122 16.63 -5.12 0.02
N ASN A 123 17.55 -4.95 -0.92
CA ASN A 123 17.48 -3.98 -2.03
C ASN A 123 17.06 -2.57 -1.57
N ARG A 124 17.49 -2.15 -0.36
CA ARG A 124 17.10 -0.88 0.27
C ARG A 124 15.59 -0.69 0.50
N VAL A 125 14.84 -1.79 0.57
CA VAL A 125 13.40 -1.78 0.87
C VAL A 125 13.22 -1.92 2.39
N PRO A 126 12.66 -0.91 3.09
CA PRO A 126 12.52 -0.95 4.55
C PRO A 126 11.75 -2.16 5.06
N ARG A 127 10.72 -2.59 4.31
CA ARG A 127 9.93 -3.77 4.66
C ARG A 127 10.75 -5.06 4.62
N GLU A 128 11.67 -5.20 3.68
CA GLU A 128 12.56 -6.37 3.62
C GLU A 128 13.62 -6.32 4.73
N LEU A 129 14.08 -5.13 5.13
CA LEU A 129 14.95 -4.98 6.30
C LEU A 129 14.24 -5.39 7.60
N VAL A 130 12.98 -5.00 7.79
CA VAL A 130 12.18 -5.46 8.94
C VAL A 130 12.03 -6.98 8.94
N ARG A 131 11.70 -7.60 7.80
CA ARG A 131 11.61 -9.06 7.70
C ARG A 131 12.92 -9.76 8.01
N LEU A 132 14.04 -9.22 7.52
CA LEU A 132 15.36 -9.74 7.87
C LEU A 132 15.60 -9.65 9.38
N ASN A 133 15.26 -8.51 10.00
CA ASN A 133 15.40 -8.33 11.44
C ASN A 133 14.59 -9.36 12.23
N ASP A 134 13.33 -9.58 11.84
CA ASP A 134 12.45 -10.54 12.49
C ASP A 134 12.99 -11.97 12.33
N ALA A 135 13.55 -12.30 11.16
CA ALA A 135 14.10 -13.64 10.88
C ALA A 135 15.41 -13.95 11.63
N ILE A 136 16.13 -12.91 12.06
CA ILE A 136 17.41 -13.05 12.77
C ILE A 136 17.32 -12.64 14.24
N GLU A 137 16.13 -12.30 14.74
CA GLU A 137 15.93 -11.79 16.12
C GLU A 137 16.45 -12.78 17.17
N ASP A 138 16.25 -14.07 16.94
CA ASP A 138 16.68 -15.15 17.85
C ASP A 138 18.09 -15.70 17.55
N LYS A 139 18.83 -15.10 16.61
CA LYS A 139 20.17 -15.57 16.23
C LYS A 139 21.22 -14.92 17.13
N GLU A 140 22.27 -15.67 17.47
CA GLU A 140 23.38 -15.14 18.26
C GLU A 140 24.14 -14.05 17.49
N ASP A 141 24.50 -12.98 18.20
CA ASP A 141 25.47 -12.01 17.71
C ASP A 141 26.89 -12.61 17.75
N PRO A 142 27.74 -12.37 16.74
CA PRO A 142 27.51 -11.52 15.57
C PRO A 142 26.69 -12.19 14.46
N ILE A 143 25.85 -11.42 13.76
CA ILE A 143 25.26 -11.85 12.49
C ILE A 143 26.37 -12.18 11.47
N THR A 144 26.35 -13.39 10.92
CA THR A 144 27.33 -13.89 9.95
C THR A 144 26.75 -13.95 8.54
N ASN A 145 27.61 -14.04 7.53
CA ASN A 145 27.19 -14.26 6.14
C ASN A 145 26.40 -15.56 5.97
N GLU A 146 26.70 -16.61 6.75
CA GLU A 146 25.96 -17.87 6.71
C GLU A 146 24.48 -17.69 7.10
N ILE A 147 24.21 -16.85 8.12
CA ILE A 147 22.84 -16.50 8.51
C ILE A 147 22.13 -15.73 7.39
N LEU A 148 22.84 -14.82 6.71
CA LEU A 148 22.29 -14.05 5.59
C LEU A 148 22.02 -14.93 4.37
N GLU A 149 22.89 -15.89 4.06
CA GLU A 149 22.72 -16.87 2.97
C GLU A 149 21.53 -17.81 3.21
N ASP A 150 21.33 -18.26 4.45
CA ASP A 150 20.16 -19.07 4.84
C ASP A 150 18.86 -18.28 4.68
N TYR A 151 18.85 -17.03 5.15
CA TYR A 151 17.73 -16.13 4.93
C TYR A 151 17.48 -15.87 3.43
N ALA A 152 18.52 -15.59 2.64
CA ALA A 152 18.41 -15.34 1.21
C ALA A 152 17.78 -16.55 0.48
N SER A 153 18.20 -17.76 0.86
CA SER A 153 17.66 -19.01 0.32
C SER A 153 16.18 -19.20 0.66
N THR A 154 15.79 -18.91 1.89
CA THR A 154 14.38 -18.96 2.34
C THR A 154 13.54 -17.90 1.61
N ARG A 155 14.01 -16.65 1.60
CA ARG A 155 13.30 -15.53 0.98
C ARG A 155 13.14 -15.69 -0.53
N SER A 156 14.13 -16.30 -1.21
CA SER A 156 14.07 -16.62 -2.64
C SER A 156 12.97 -17.63 -2.97
N LYS A 157 12.81 -18.66 -2.12
CA LYS A 157 11.71 -19.63 -2.25
C LYS A 157 10.35 -18.95 -2.07
N ASP A 158 10.22 -18.10 -1.05
CA ASP A 158 8.98 -17.35 -0.82
C ASP A 158 8.63 -16.42 -1.99
N PHE A 159 9.64 -15.71 -2.51
CA PHE A 159 9.46 -14.86 -3.68
C PHE A 159 9.00 -15.67 -4.89
N TYR A 160 9.64 -16.81 -5.16
CA TYR A 160 9.26 -17.70 -6.25
C TYR A 160 7.80 -18.16 -6.12
N ASN A 161 7.37 -18.57 -4.92
CA ASN A 161 5.98 -18.99 -4.68
C ASN A 161 4.99 -17.86 -4.94
N ILE A 162 5.27 -16.65 -4.43
CA ILE A 162 4.42 -15.47 -4.64
C ILE A 162 4.37 -15.11 -6.13
N ALA A 163 5.50 -15.11 -6.82
CA ALA A 163 5.59 -14.80 -8.24
C ALA A 163 4.84 -15.85 -9.08
N TRP A 164 4.96 -17.12 -8.72
CA TRP A 164 4.25 -18.22 -9.36
C TRP A 164 2.74 -18.12 -9.18
N GLU A 165 2.25 -17.87 -7.97
CA GLU A 165 0.84 -17.63 -7.70
C GLU A 165 0.30 -16.43 -8.49
N CYS A 166 1.06 -15.34 -8.54
CA CYS A 166 0.73 -14.18 -9.36
C CYS A 166 0.56 -14.59 -10.83
N LEU A 167 1.53 -15.33 -11.38
CA LEU A 167 1.56 -15.77 -12.77
C LEU A 167 0.40 -16.72 -13.12
N VAL A 168 0.13 -17.72 -12.28
CA VAL A 168 -0.98 -18.67 -12.48
C VAL A 168 -2.32 -17.93 -12.44
N GLY A 169 -2.44 -16.90 -11.60
CA GLY A 169 -3.62 -16.05 -11.51
C GLY A 169 -3.76 -15.01 -12.63
N LEU A 170 -2.81 -14.88 -13.56
CA LEU A 170 -2.91 -13.99 -14.72
C LEU A 170 -3.79 -14.60 -15.83
N HIS A 171 -4.51 -13.74 -16.55
CA HIS A 171 -5.17 -14.14 -17.80
C HIS A 171 -4.11 -14.52 -18.84
N GLU A 172 -4.39 -15.48 -19.74
CA GLU A 172 -3.43 -16.03 -20.73
C GLU A 172 -2.63 -14.95 -21.48
N VAL A 173 -3.31 -13.90 -21.94
CA VAL A 173 -2.70 -12.75 -22.64
C VAL A 173 -1.67 -12.00 -21.77
N SER A 174 -1.90 -11.92 -20.47
CA SER A 174 -1.02 -11.25 -19.50
C SER A 174 0.17 -12.13 -19.10
N LYS A 175 0.03 -13.46 -19.12
CA LYS A 175 1.15 -14.39 -18.86
C LYS A 175 2.26 -14.21 -19.89
N HIS A 176 1.90 -14.08 -21.17
CA HIS A 176 2.87 -13.93 -22.25
C HIS A 176 3.70 -12.63 -22.13
N LYS A 177 3.10 -11.53 -21.63
CA LYS A 177 3.83 -10.29 -21.33
C LYS A 177 4.74 -10.41 -20.11
N PHE A 178 4.33 -11.15 -19.09
CA PHE A 178 5.12 -11.36 -17.87
C PHE A 178 6.41 -12.15 -18.15
N TYR A 179 6.33 -13.22 -18.96
CA TYR A 179 7.51 -14.01 -19.36
C TYR A 179 8.55 -13.21 -20.16
N ASN A 180 8.13 -12.19 -20.89
CA ASN A 180 9.05 -11.32 -21.64
C ASN A 180 9.69 -10.22 -20.78
N ALA A 181 9.23 -10.05 -19.53
CA ALA A 181 9.68 -9.00 -18.61
C ALA A 181 10.52 -9.54 -17.43
N LEU A 182 10.63 -10.86 -17.32
CA LEU A 182 11.60 -11.56 -16.45
C LEU A 182 12.90 -11.80 -17.22
#